data_AF-A0A1Q7GXH1-F1
#
_entry.id   AF-A0A1Q7GXH1-F1
#
_cell.length_a   1.000
_cell.length_b   1.000
_cell.length_c   1.000
_cell.angle_alpha   90.00
_cell.angle_beta   90.00
_cell.angle_gamma   90.00
#
_symmetry.space_group_name_H-M   'P 1'
#
loop_
_entity.id
_entity.type
_entity.pdbx_description
1 polymer ?
#
loop_
_entity_poly.entity_id
_entity_poly.type
_entity_poly.pdbx_seq_one_letter_code
_entity_poly.pdbx_strand_id
1 'polypeptide(L)'
;MIGLLLSALALQSAQVDSLMAAGRALFAQRVIGRYAALEDFRAAARLAPTDAEPWYWQMKVGFYLRSEDGDYIAREALLGLFAATPDYNDAWARFRDVYHDVKIWRRAERALAKHGEQPAALEHRAELLIALGDGRRADSLLAVATTHAPVTAATCLLRAEANFLAGRRQAGFAWHDSALARADDDSTDALWGEAWLIASPDEVTRHTLTPRGYRRVFYKRFWQQRDPNLLTPENERLEEHYARQAEARRTYRLSHPQRSTYYSRCARALKYYEDRQELKALAEQGAVSVSSRVATLPVEALQDTALPLAARAGLTAQGLIYLRHGAPDRRANCVTDLARSGFALPRCSSFLDAESWMYFTPDGPLNIPFGKGEYFQPVTTEQVRNARVLMHTDRTTLPAPLITHAWSAYFKSAAAGLTDAYYKARGDSAAIVLWDANGTPTRATGRGLLQLTVPPGGYDLGLDVDSAGVLGRIRRDVTVQWFSPLRLELSSLALAPIDRNTPLPDRETTLRGMPADLSYPAGTPLAAYMEIYGLATDPTSRSRYHLRYSFEPVRSVFARLFGGTARPIVFEFDRDAIGATATQQLVIEPDRLPPGRYRVTVAVTDLSRNVKSESVALEIAIR
;
A
#
# COMPACT_ATOMS: atom_id res chain seq x y z
N MET A 1 -65.46 21.13 -11.04
CA MET A 1 -64.14 20.82 -11.62
C MET A 1 -63.12 20.41 -10.56
N ILE A 2 -62.92 21.20 -9.50
CA ILE A 2 -61.99 20.87 -8.39
C ILE A 2 -62.39 19.57 -7.65
N GLY A 3 -63.69 19.34 -7.40
CA GLY A 3 -64.17 18.10 -6.75
C GLY A 3 -63.92 16.81 -7.55
N LEU A 4 -64.03 16.85 -8.88
CA LEU A 4 -63.76 15.69 -9.74
C LEU A 4 -62.25 15.36 -9.80
N LEU A 5 -61.40 16.40 -9.78
CA LEU A 5 -59.95 16.26 -9.70
C LEU A 5 -59.50 15.63 -8.37
N LEU A 6 -60.10 16.07 -7.25
CA LEU A 6 -59.79 15.52 -5.93
C LEU A 6 -60.25 14.06 -5.78
N SER A 7 -61.43 13.70 -6.30
CA SER A 7 -61.90 12.32 -6.29
C SER A 7 -61.06 11.40 -7.18
N ALA A 8 -60.60 11.87 -8.35
CA ALA A 8 -59.71 11.11 -9.22
C ALA A 8 -58.33 10.87 -8.58
N LEU A 9 -57.76 11.89 -7.93
CA LEU A 9 -56.49 11.77 -7.20
C LEU A 9 -56.60 10.81 -6.00
N ALA A 10 -57.71 10.84 -5.25
CA ALA A 10 -57.95 9.92 -4.14
C ALA A 10 -58.08 8.46 -4.60
N LEU A 11 -58.77 8.22 -5.73
CA LEU A 11 -58.91 6.89 -6.31
C LEU A 11 -57.56 6.34 -6.80
N GLN A 12 -56.75 7.20 -7.41
CA GLN A 12 -55.40 6.87 -7.88
C GLN A 12 -54.46 6.53 -6.72
N SER A 13 -54.51 7.31 -5.63
CA SER A 13 -53.74 7.03 -4.40
C SER A 13 -54.12 5.68 -3.79
N ALA A 14 -55.41 5.39 -3.62
CA ALA A 14 -55.88 4.12 -3.08
C ALA A 14 -55.47 2.92 -3.95
N GLN A 15 -55.43 3.10 -5.27
CA GLN A 15 -54.96 2.07 -6.19
C GLN A 15 -53.45 1.82 -6.05
N VAL A 16 -52.63 2.86 -5.89
CA VAL A 16 -51.20 2.72 -5.61
C VAL A 16 -50.98 1.96 -4.30
N ASP A 17 -51.67 2.33 -3.22
CA ASP A 17 -51.55 1.67 -1.92
C ASP A 17 -51.90 0.17 -1.99
N SER A 18 -52.96 -0.17 -2.74
CA SER A 18 -53.38 -1.55 -2.96
C SER A 18 -52.32 -2.37 -3.70
N LEU A 19 -51.77 -1.83 -4.80
CA LEU A 19 -50.71 -2.47 -5.58
C LEU A 19 -49.43 -2.63 -4.73
N MET A 20 -49.08 -1.63 -3.93
CA MET A 20 -47.92 -1.68 -3.04
C MET A 20 -48.10 -2.74 -1.94
N ALA A 21 -49.30 -2.88 -1.37
CA ALA A 21 -49.61 -3.92 -0.39
C ALA A 21 -49.53 -5.34 -1.01
N ALA A 22 -50.13 -5.54 -2.18
CA ALA A 22 -50.08 -6.82 -2.91
C ALA A 22 -48.65 -7.20 -3.28
N GLY A 23 -47.89 -6.26 -3.87
CA GLY A 23 -46.50 -6.48 -4.24
C GLY A 23 -45.61 -6.83 -3.04
N ARG A 24 -45.78 -6.15 -1.89
CA ARG A 24 -45.03 -6.47 -0.66
C ARG A 24 -45.37 -7.86 -0.11
N ALA A 25 -46.64 -8.26 -0.17
CA ALA A 25 -47.07 -9.60 0.24
C ALA A 25 -46.49 -10.70 -0.67
N LEU A 26 -46.44 -10.46 -1.98
CA LEU A 26 -45.81 -11.37 -2.94
C LEU A 26 -44.29 -11.42 -2.77
N PHE A 27 -43.63 -10.28 -2.54
CA PHE A 27 -42.18 -10.21 -2.30
C PHE A 27 -41.75 -10.99 -1.05
N ALA A 28 -42.59 -11.02 -0.01
CA ALA A 28 -42.32 -11.80 1.21
C ALA A 28 -42.26 -13.32 0.96
N GLN A 29 -42.82 -13.81 -0.15
CA GLN A 29 -42.78 -15.22 -0.52
C GLN A 29 -41.42 -15.56 -1.15
N ARG A 30 -40.53 -16.20 -0.37
CA ARG A 30 -39.12 -16.40 -0.74
C ARG A 30 -38.85 -17.28 -1.98
N VAL A 31 -39.84 -17.99 -2.51
CA VAL A 31 -39.61 -18.95 -3.60
C VAL A 31 -40.38 -18.58 -4.88
N ILE A 32 -41.57 -18.02 -4.72
CA ILE A 32 -42.55 -17.73 -5.77
C ILE A 32 -43.02 -16.27 -5.67
N GLY A 33 -43.57 -15.70 -6.73
CA GLY A 33 -44.22 -14.37 -6.67
C GLY A 33 -43.33 -13.16 -6.93
N ARG A 34 -42.01 -13.30 -7.00
CA ARG A 34 -41.07 -12.17 -7.23
C ARG A 34 -41.29 -11.38 -8.53
N TYR A 35 -41.65 -12.04 -9.63
CA TYR A 35 -42.00 -11.36 -10.88
C TYR A 35 -43.38 -10.72 -10.84
N ALA A 36 -44.35 -11.34 -10.16
CA ALA A 36 -45.66 -10.75 -9.93
C ALA A 36 -45.57 -9.50 -9.03
N ALA A 37 -44.75 -9.57 -7.96
CA ALA A 37 -44.44 -8.41 -7.14
C ALA A 37 -43.83 -7.26 -7.95
N LEU A 38 -42.90 -7.57 -8.87
CA LEU A 38 -42.31 -6.59 -9.77
C LEU A 38 -43.34 -5.93 -10.68
N GLU A 39 -44.31 -6.70 -11.19
CA GLU A 39 -45.40 -6.17 -12.01
C GLU A 39 -46.29 -5.20 -11.22
N ASP A 40 -46.66 -5.55 -9.99
CA ASP A 40 -47.44 -4.68 -9.10
C ASP A 40 -46.69 -3.38 -8.79
N PHE A 41 -45.39 -3.46 -8.45
CA PHE A 41 -44.58 -2.27 -8.19
C PHE A 41 -44.38 -1.41 -9.46
N ARG A 42 -44.28 -2.02 -10.64
CA ARG A 42 -44.22 -1.29 -11.93
C ARG A 42 -45.56 -0.64 -12.27
N ALA A 43 -46.68 -1.26 -11.94
CA ALA A 43 -48.00 -0.65 -12.09
C ALA A 43 -48.15 0.55 -11.14
N ALA A 44 -47.75 0.41 -9.88
CA ALA A 44 -47.75 1.49 -8.91
C ALA A 44 -46.86 2.67 -9.36
N ALA A 45 -45.64 2.41 -9.83
CA ALA A 45 -44.74 3.45 -10.35
C ALA A 45 -45.27 4.17 -11.59
N ARG A 46 -46.04 3.48 -12.45
CA ARG A 46 -46.70 4.12 -13.61
C ARG A 46 -47.83 5.06 -13.18
N LEU A 47 -48.54 4.71 -12.11
CA LEU A 47 -49.60 5.55 -11.53
C LEU A 47 -49.02 6.71 -10.72
N ALA A 48 -47.89 6.53 -10.03
CA ALA A 48 -47.24 7.57 -9.23
C ALA A 48 -45.74 7.67 -9.57
N PRO A 49 -45.36 8.25 -10.72
CA PRO A 49 -43.97 8.26 -11.18
C PRO A 49 -43.01 9.09 -10.32
N THR A 50 -43.54 10.04 -9.55
CA THR A 50 -42.78 10.88 -8.60
C THR A 50 -42.72 10.29 -7.19
N ASP A 51 -43.44 9.19 -6.93
CA ASP A 51 -43.33 8.47 -5.66
C ASP A 51 -42.12 7.54 -5.70
N ALA A 52 -41.24 7.67 -4.71
CA ALA A 52 -40.02 6.89 -4.60
C ALA A 52 -40.30 5.44 -4.17
N GLU A 53 -41.36 5.19 -3.40
CA GLU A 53 -41.56 3.88 -2.77
C GLU A 53 -41.71 2.73 -3.80
N PRO A 54 -42.53 2.85 -4.87
CA PRO A 54 -42.64 1.82 -5.89
C PRO A 54 -41.30 1.49 -6.55
N TRP A 55 -40.49 2.49 -6.87
CA TRP A 55 -39.17 2.29 -7.46
C TRP A 55 -38.21 1.58 -6.49
N TYR A 56 -38.25 1.93 -5.21
CA TYR A 56 -37.44 1.28 -4.18
C TYR A 56 -37.75 -0.21 -4.05
N TRP A 57 -39.01 -0.60 -4.14
CA TRP A 57 -39.37 -2.03 -4.09
C TRP A 57 -38.99 -2.77 -5.38
N GLN A 58 -39.09 -2.14 -6.56
CA GLN A 58 -38.54 -2.72 -7.80
C GLN A 58 -37.04 -2.97 -7.67
N MET A 59 -36.29 -2.02 -7.09
CA MET A 59 -34.86 -2.16 -6.81
C MET A 59 -34.59 -3.39 -5.93
N LYS A 60 -35.34 -3.55 -4.84
CA LYS A 60 -35.21 -4.70 -3.93
C LYS A 60 -35.47 -6.03 -4.63
N VAL A 61 -36.45 -6.09 -5.53
CA VAL A 61 -36.69 -7.29 -6.37
C VAL A 61 -35.47 -7.58 -7.24
N GLY A 62 -34.90 -6.57 -7.89
CA GLY A 62 -33.69 -6.74 -8.72
C GLY A 62 -32.52 -7.35 -7.95
N PHE A 63 -32.17 -6.79 -6.79
CA PHE A 63 -31.11 -7.34 -5.93
C PHE A 63 -31.42 -8.75 -5.40
N TYR A 64 -32.69 -9.04 -5.14
CA TYR A 64 -33.12 -10.35 -4.67
C TYR A 64 -32.83 -11.46 -5.70
N LEU A 65 -32.94 -11.16 -7.00
CA LEU A 65 -32.78 -12.15 -8.07
C LEU A 65 -31.34 -12.66 -8.24
N ARG A 66 -30.33 -11.88 -7.85
CA ARG A 66 -28.90 -12.25 -7.95
C ARG A 66 -28.49 -12.78 -9.35
N SER A 67 -29.05 -12.15 -10.38
CA SER A 67 -28.85 -12.48 -11.79
C SER A 67 -28.57 -11.23 -12.62
N GLU A 68 -28.25 -11.43 -13.90
CA GLU A 68 -28.06 -10.32 -14.86
C GLU A 68 -29.35 -9.52 -15.06
N ASP A 69 -30.50 -10.21 -15.16
CA ASP A 69 -31.81 -9.56 -15.21
C ASP A 69 -32.09 -8.77 -13.92
N GLY A 70 -31.70 -9.32 -12.77
CA GLY A 70 -31.82 -8.66 -11.48
C GLY A 70 -31.03 -7.35 -11.42
N ASP A 71 -29.79 -7.35 -11.92
CA ASP A 71 -28.96 -6.15 -12.04
C ASP A 71 -29.61 -5.10 -12.93
N TYR A 72 -30.16 -5.50 -14.09
CA TYR A 72 -30.89 -4.60 -14.97
C TYR A 72 -32.13 -3.99 -14.30
N ILE A 73 -32.96 -4.82 -13.64
CA ILE A 73 -34.15 -4.37 -12.92
C ILE A 73 -33.78 -3.37 -11.82
N ALA A 74 -32.77 -3.69 -11.02
CA ALA A 74 -32.32 -2.82 -9.94
C ALA A 74 -31.83 -1.47 -10.47
N ARG A 75 -31.02 -1.48 -11.53
CA ARG A 75 -30.49 -0.27 -12.15
C ARG A 75 -31.58 0.64 -12.71
N GLU A 76 -32.54 0.09 -13.46
CA GLU A 76 -33.62 0.91 -14.03
C GLU A 76 -34.49 1.52 -12.93
N ALA A 77 -34.74 0.76 -11.86
CA ALA A 77 -35.46 1.26 -10.69
C ALA A 77 -34.72 2.39 -9.97
N LEU A 78 -33.39 2.28 -9.81
CA LEU A 78 -32.53 3.32 -9.23
C LEU A 78 -32.53 4.61 -10.06
N LEU A 79 -32.53 4.51 -11.39
CA LEU A 79 -32.66 5.69 -12.25
C LEU A 79 -34.03 6.38 -12.11
N GLY A 80 -35.09 5.60 -11.89
CA GLY A 80 -36.43 6.10 -11.54
C GLY A 80 -36.43 6.80 -10.18
N LEU A 81 -35.83 6.19 -9.15
CA LEU A 81 -35.65 6.77 -7.82
C LEU A 81 -34.96 8.13 -7.89
N PHE A 82 -33.81 8.22 -8.57
CA PHE A 82 -33.06 9.47 -8.68
C PHE A 82 -33.81 10.56 -9.43
N ALA A 83 -34.78 10.22 -10.27
CA ALA A 83 -35.64 11.21 -10.90
C ALA A 83 -36.74 11.71 -9.95
N ALA A 84 -37.17 10.89 -8.99
CA ALA A 84 -38.18 11.23 -7.99
C ALA A 84 -37.58 12.00 -6.79
N THR A 85 -36.43 11.56 -6.29
CA THR A 85 -35.74 12.14 -5.13
C THR A 85 -34.24 11.80 -5.19
N PRO A 86 -33.33 12.72 -4.83
CA PRO A 86 -31.90 12.47 -4.92
C PRO A 86 -31.37 11.53 -3.85
N ASP A 87 -32.04 11.43 -2.68
CA ASP A 87 -31.57 10.66 -1.54
C ASP A 87 -32.74 9.94 -0.85
N TYR A 88 -32.92 8.64 -1.17
CA TYR A 88 -33.99 7.81 -0.62
C TYR A 88 -33.44 6.50 -0.06
N ASN A 89 -33.58 6.32 1.26
CA ASN A 89 -33.09 5.15 1.97
C ASN A 89 -31.60 4.85 1.65
N ASP A 90 -31.28 3.66 1.14
CA ASP A 90 -29.93 3.25 0.77
C ASP A 90 -29.69 3.31 -0.76
N ALA A 91 -30.54 3.99 -1.53
CA ALA A 91 -30.52 3.97 -2.99
C ALA A 91 -29.15 4.36 -3.59
N TRP A 92 -28.51 5.43 -3.11
CA TRP A 92 -27.19 5.84 -3.60
C TRP A 92 -26.12 4.77 -3.32
N ALA A 93 -26.12 4.23 -2.09
CA ALA A 93 -25.20 3.16 -1.73
C ALA A 93 -25.40 1.92 -2.62
N ARG A 94 -26.67 1.55 -2.88
CA ARG A 94 -27.05 0.43 -3.75
C ARG A 94 -26.72 0.67 -5.22
N PHE A 95 -26.76 1.91 -5.68
CA PHE A 95 -26.36 2.21 -7.04
C PHE A 95 -24.91 1.81 -7.28
N ARG A 96 -24.00 2.01 -6.32
CA ARG A 96 -22.61 1.52 -6.42
C ARG A 96 -22.47 -0.01 -6.54
N ASP A 97 -23.51 -0.78 -6.19
CA ASP A 97 -23.53 -2.24 -6.26
C ASP A 97 -24.02 -2.79 -7.63
N VAL A 98 -24.47 -1.95 -8.56
CA VAL A 98 -24.92 -2.40 -9.90
C VAL A 98 -23.89 -2.12 -10.99
N TYR A 99 -24.03 -2.76 -12.15
CA TYR A 99 -23.17 -2.46 -13.29
C TYR A 99 -23.42 -1.05 -13.85
N HIS A 100 -22.33 -0.38 -14.24
CA HIS A 100 -22.37 0.94 -14.85
C HIS A 100 -21.53 1.05 -16.12
N ASP A 101 -22.07 1.79 -17.08
CA ASP A 101 -21.35 2.31 -18.22
C ASP A 101 -21.58 3.81 -18.42
N VAL A 102 -20.91 4.38 -19.41
CA VAL A 102 -21.01 5.81 -19.74
C VAL A 102 -22.46 6.23 -19.99
N LYS A 103 -23.30 5.36 -20.56
CA LYS A 103 -24.71 5.67 -20.82
C LYS A 103 -25.50 5.72 -19.51
N ILE A 104 -25.25 4.77 -18.61
CA ILE A 104 -25.89 4.67 -17.29
C ILE A 104 -25.52 5.88 -16.43
N TRP A 105 -24.24 6.22 -16.34
CA TRP A 105 -23.77 7.41 -15.60
C TRP A 105 -24.44 8.70 -16.10
N ARG A 106 -24.51 8.89 -17.42
CA ARG A 106 -25.19 10.06 -18.01
C ARG A 106 -26.69 10.08 -17.75
N ARG A 107 -27.34 8.91 -17.67
CA ARG A 107 -28.78 8.83 -17.33
C ARG A 107 -29.02 9.19 -15.87
N ALA A 108 -28.18 8.69 -14.96
CA ALA A 108 -28.24 9.04 -13.54
C ALA A 108 -27.99 10.54 -13.32
N GLU A 109 -26.99 11.12 -14.00
CA GLU A 109 -26.66 12.55 -13.85
C GLU A 109 -27.83 13.42 -14.30
N ARG A 110 -28.46 13.10 -15.44
CA ARG A 110 -29.66 13.80 -15.90
C ARG A 110 -30.87 13.63 -14.98
N ALA A 111 -31.01 12.47 -14.34
CA ALA A 111 -32.08 12.25 -13.38
C ALA A 111 -31.89 13.16 -12.15
N LEU A 112 -30.69 13.18 -11.59
CA LEU A 112 -30.34 13.99 -10.43
C LEU A 112 -30.31 15.49 -10.72
N ALA A 113 -29.99 15.90 -11.95
CA ALA A 113 -29.96 17.31 -12.35
C ALA A 113 -31.31 18.02 -12.19
N LYS A 114 -32.42 17.28 -12.13
CA LYS A 114 -33.78 17.82 -11.90
C LYS A 114 -33.98 18.39 -10.50
N HIS A 115 -33.11 18.06 -9.55
CA HIS A 115 -33.22 18.47 -8.15
C HIS A 115 -32.51 19.78 -7.83
N GLY A 116 -32.02 20.51 -8.84
CA GLY A 116 -31.42 21.84 -8.68
C GLY A 116 -30.18 21.82 -7.78
N GLU A 117 -30.16 22.72 -6.80
CA GLU A 117 -29.04 22.94 -5.87
C GLU A 117 -29.17 22.14 -4.55
N GLN A 118 -30.01 21.10 -4.52
CA GLN A 118 -30.07 20.21 -3.36
C GLN A 118 -28.68 19.58 -3.10
N PRO A 119 -28.11 19.69 -1.88
CA PRO A 119 -26.74 19.26 -1.60
C PRO A 119 -26.44 17.81 -1.99
N ALA A 120 -27.32 16.87 -1.61
CA ALA A 120 -27.16 15.45 -1.95
C ALA A 120 -27.15 15.23 -3.47
N ALA A 121 -28.02 15.92 -4.21
CA ALA A 121 -28.04 15.84 -5.67
C ALA A 121 -26.74 16.38 -6.29
N LEU A 122 -26.20 17.48 -5.76
CA LEU A 122 -24.94 18.07 -6.24
C LEU A 122 -23.75 17.14 -5.99
N GLU A 123 -23.64 16.54 -4.80
CA GLU A 123 -22.57 15.60 -4.46
C GLU A 123 -22.65 14.32 -5.31
N HIS A 124 -23.82 13.70 -5.43
CA HIS A 124 -24.02 12.51 -6.26
C HIS A 124 -23.74 12.79 -7.74
N ARG A 125 -24.12 13.97 -8.26
CA ARG A 125 -23.76 14.37 -9.62
C ARG A 125 -22.27 14.59 -9.78
N ALA A 126 -21.57 15.08 -8.77
CA ALA A 126 -20.12 15.21 -8.81
C ALA A 126 -19.43 13.84 -8.88
N GLU A 127 -19.87 12.86 -8.09
CA GLU A 127 -19.40 11.46 -8.16
C GLU A 127 -19.57 10.88 -9.59
N LEU A 128 -20.73 11.12 -10.21
CA LEU A 128 -21.00 10.69 -11.59
C LEU A 128 -20.08 11.37 -12.60
N LEU A 129 -19.83 12.66 -12.44
CA LEU A 129 -18.95 13.42 -13.31
C LEU A 129 -17.49 12.97 -13.17
N ILE A 130 -17.05 12.63 -11.96
CA ILE A 130 -15.75 11.98 -11.70
C ILE A 130 -15.66 10.65 -12.48
N ALA A 131 -16.67 9.80 -12.38
CA ALA A 131 -16.72 8.53 -13.13
C ALA A 131 -16.75 8.73 -14.66
N LEU A 132 -17.25 9.88 -15.12
CA LEU A 132 -17.24 10.29 -16.53
C LEU A 132 -15.94 11.01 -16.96
N GLY A 133 -15.00 11.25 -16.04
CA GLY A 133 -13.74 11.95 -16.28
C GLY A 133 -13.84 13.48 -16.32
N ASP A 134 -14.95 14.06 -15.88
CA ASP A 134 -15.23 15.51 -15.91
C ASP A 134 -14.95 16.16 -14.55
N GLY A 135 -13.68 16.13 -14.14
CA GLY A 135 -13.25 16.62 -12.82
C GLY A 135 -13.51 18.12 -12.61
N ARG A 136 -13.45 18.95 -13.66
CA ARG A 136 -13.70 20.40 -13.54
C ARG A 136 -15.16 20.68 -13.17
N ARG A 137 -16.12 20.02 -13.84
CA ARG A 137 -17.53 20.20 -13.51
C ARG A 137 -17.89 19.57 -12.18
N ALA A 138 -17.29 18.43 -11.83
CA ALA A 138 -17.45 17.81 -10.52
C ALA A 138 -17.03 18.76 -9.38
N ASP A 139 -15.82 19.34 -9.44
CA ASP A 139 -15.34 20.29 -8.43
C ASP A 139 -16.22 21.56 -8.36
N SER A 140 -16.76 22.02 -9.50
CA SER A 140 -17.69 23.16 -9.54
C SER A 140 -19.00 22.85 -8.80
N LEU A 141 -19.58 21.66 -9.01
CA LEU A 141 -20.78 21.24 -8.29
C LEU A 141 -20.52 21.08 -6.79
N LEU A 142 -19.37 20.52 -6.41
CA LEU A 142 -18.97 20.38 -5.01
C LEU A 142 -18.77 21.73 -4.35
N ALA A 143 -18.20 22.73 -5.05
CA ALA A 143 -18.09 24.08 -4.53
C ALA A 143 -19.47 24.69 -4.20
N VAL A 144 -20.47 24.50 -5.07
CA VAL A 144 -21.85 24.91 -4.79
C VAL A 144 -22.45 24.08 -3.65
N ALA A 145 -22.24 22.77 -3.60
CA ALA A 145 -22.77 21.93 -2.52
C ALA A 145 -22.30 22.44 -1.14
N THR A 146 -21.04 22.87 -1.05
CA THR A 146 -20.46 23.41 0.20
C THR A 146 -21.00 24.77 0.64
N THR A 147 -21.76 25.49 -0.20
CA THR A 147 -22.49 26.70 0.24
C THR A 147 -23.81 26.38 0.91
N HIS A 148 -24.31 25.15 0.75
CA HIS A 148 -25.61 24.70 1.26
C HIS A 148 -25.50 23.60 2.33
N ALA A 149 -24.34 22.95 2.47
CA ALA A 149 -24.10 21.88 3.42
C ALA A 149 -22.66 21.94 4.00
N PRO A 150 -22.43 21.40 5.21
CA PRO A 150 -21.11 21.40 5.83
C PRO A 150 -20.13 20.49 5.07
N VAL A 151 -18.87 20.91 5.01
CA VAL A 151 -17.80 20.15 4.34
C VAL A 151 -17.40 18.93 5.17
N THR A 152 -17.65 17.74 4.63
CA THR A 152 -17.29 16.45 5.25
C THR A 152 -15.95 15.91 4.72
N ALA A 153 -15.41 14.87 5.34
CA ALA A 153 -14.25 14.15 4.81
C ALA A 153 -14.53 13.56 3.41
N ALA A 154 -15.75 13.03 3.18
CA ALA A 154 -16.18 12.53 1.89
C ALA A 154 -16.19 13.63 0.82
N THR A 155 -16.78 14.79 1.13
CA THR A 155 -16.79 15.96 0.23
C THR A 155 -15.36 16.38 -0.14
N CYS A 156 -14.43 16.43 0.84
CA CYS A 156 -13.02 16.72 0.58
C CYS A 156 -12.36 15.69 -0.35
N LEU A 157 -12.59 14.39 -0.14
CA LEU A 157 -12.02 13.34 -1.01
C LEU A 157 -12.55 13.42 -2.44
N LEU A 158 -13.84 13.70 -2.63
CA LEU A 158 -14.41 13.92 -3.96
C LEU A 158 -13.78 15.14 -4.65
N ARG A 159 -13.55 16.23 -3.91
CA ARG A 159 -12.84 17.40 -4.46
C ARG A 159 -11.38 17.10 -4.78
N ALA A 160 -10.71 16.27 -3.97
CA ALA A 160 -9.35 15.82 -4.26
C ALA A 160 -9.31 15.03 -5.58
N GLU A 161 -10.14 14.00 -5.71
CA GLU A 161 -10.23 13.18 -6.93
C GLU A 161 -10.57 14.03 -8.16
N ALA A 162 -11.58 14.91 -8.06
CA ALA A 162 -11.99 15.82 -9.13
C ALA A 162 -10.84 16.74 -9.59
N ASN A 163 -10.04 17.26 -8.66
CA ASN A 163 -8.92 18.15 -8.98
C ASN A 163 -7.73 17.39 -9.59
N PHE A 164 -7.41 16.20 -9.10
CA PHE A 164 -6.40 15.34 -9.74
C PHE A 164 -6.81 14.98 -11.18
N LEU A 165 -8.05 14.56 -11.39
CA LEU A 165 -8.60 14.30 -12.73
C LEU A 165 -8.56 15.53 -13.65
N ALA A 166 -8.75 16.73 -13.11
CA ALA A 166 -8.68 17.98 -13.85
C ALA A 166 -7.24 18.46 -14.14
N GLY A 167 -6.21 17.73 -13.69
CA GLY A 167 -4.79 18.12 -13.80
C GLY A 167 -4.38 19.24 -12.83
N ARG A 168 -5.19 19.52 -11.80
CA ARG A 168 -4.93 20.56 -10.79
C ARG A 168 -4.25 19.95 -9.56
N ARG A 169 -3.01 19.47 -9.74
CA ARG A 169 -2.24 18.70 -8.75
C ARG A 169 -2.23 19.33 -7.34
N GLN A 170 -1.85 20.61 -7.23
CA GLN A 170 -1.77 21.29 -5.92
C GLN A 170 -3.13 21.35 -5.20
N ALA A 171 -4.22 21.60 -5.93
CA ALA A 171 -5.56 21.61 -5.36
C ALA A 171 -5.99 20.20 -4.93
N GLY A 172 -5.63 19.17 -5.69
CA GLY A 172 -5.86 17.77 -5.33
C GLY A 172 -5.25 17.41 -3.97
N PHE A 173 -3.97 17.74 -3.78
CA PHE A 173 -3.28 17.54 -2.50
C PHE A 173 -3.93 18.34 -1.35
N ALA A 174 -4.22 19.62 -1.56
CA ALA A 174 -4.83 20.47 -0.53
C ALA A 174 -6.20 19.96 -0.06
N TRP A 175 -7.03 19.42 -0.97
CA TRP A 175 -8.30 18.81 -0.62
C TRP A 175 -8.14 17.48 0.10
N HIS A 176 -7.15 16.67 -0.28
CA HIS A 176 -6.86 15.44 0.45
C HIS A 176 -6.37 15.72 1.88
N ASP A 177 -5.48 16.70 2.07
CA ASP A 177 -5.05 17.15 3.40
C ASP A 177 -6.23 17.67 4.24
N SER A 178 -7.19 18.35 3.58
CA SER A 178 -8.43 18.78 4.21
C SER A 178 -9.35 17.63 4.62
N ALA A 179 -9.30 16.49 3.92
CA ALA A 179 -9.96 15.25 4.33
C ALA A 179 -9.26 14.63 5.54
N LEU A 180 -7.92 14.54 5.52
CA LEU A 180 -7.13 14.04 6.65
C LEU A 180 -7.31 14.87 7.93
N ALA A 181 -7.47 16.18 7.80
CA ALA A 181 -7.77 17.07 8.93
C ALA A 181 -9.12 16.77 9.60
N ARG A 182 -10.03 16.08 8.90
CA ARG A 182 -11.37 15.67 9.37
C ARG A 182 -11.47 14.18 9.69
N ALA A 183 -10.35 13.44 9.68
CA ALA A 183 -10.36 12.00 9.80
C ALA A 183 -10.99 11.47 11.10
N ASP A 184 -10.84 12.24 12.18
CA ASP A 184 -11.34 11.85 13.49
C ASP A 184 -12.88 12.00 13.60
N ASP A 185 -13.46 12.87 12.76
CA ASP A 185 -14.90 13.14 12.67
C ASP A 185 -15.58 12.40 11.49
N ASP A 186 -14.83 11.59 10.73
CA ASP A 186 -15.38 10.84 9.59
C ASP A 186 -16.32 9.73 10.07
N SER A 187 -17.61 10.04 10.06
CA SER A 187 -18.70 9.13 10.43
C SER A 187 -19.07 8.13 9.32
N THR A 188 -18.61 8.38 8.10
CA THR A 188 -18.97 7.61 6.89
C THR A 188 -17.91 6.58 6.48
N ASP A 189 -16.76 6.57 7.18
CA ASP A 189 -15.58 5.78 6.81
C ASP A 189 -15.11 6.07 5.37
N ALA A 190 -15.28 7.29 4.88
CA ALA A 190 -14.90 7.69 3.53
C ALA A 190 -13.39 7.57 3.29
N LEU A 191 -12.57 7.95 4.28
CA LEU A 191 -11.12 7.78 4.21
C LEU A 191 -10.72 6.30 4.17
N TRP A 192 -11.44 5.45 4.91
CA TRP A 192 -11.21 4.02 4.83
C TRP A 192 -11.62 3.47 3.47
N GLY A 193 -12.74 3.96 2.93
CA GLY A 193 -13.25 3.67 1.59
C GLY A 193 -12.24 3.92 0.46
N GLU A 194 -11.35 4.90 0.66
CA GLU A 194 -10.27 5.22 -0.27
C GLU A 194 -9.03 4.33 -0.05
N ALA A 195 -8.68 4.03 1.20
CA ALA A 195 -7.46 3.29 1.55
C ALA A 195 -7.58 1.75 1.49
N TRP A 196 -8.74 1.17 1.81
CA TRP A 196 -8.87 -0.25 2.16
C TRP A 196 -8.42 -1.22 1.05
N LEU A 197 -8.55 -0.83 -0.21
CA LEU A 197 -8.19 -1.68 -1.35
C LEU A 197 -6.70 -1.92 -1.50
N ILE A 198 -5.87 -1.02 -0.98
CA ILE A 198 -4.40 -1.10 -1.03
C ILE A 198 -3.79 -1.33 0.36
N ALA A 199 -4.61 -1.47 1.40
CA ALA A 199 -4.17 -1.78 2.75
C ALA A 199 -3.64 -3.23 2.85
N SER A 200 -2.59 -3.43 3.63
CA SER A 200 -2.12 -4.75 4.04
C SER A 200 -3.03 -5.35 5.11
N PRO A 201 -3.00 -6.68 5.35
CA PRO A 201 -3.76 -7.30 6.44
C PRO A 201 -3.49 -6.68 7.82
N ASP A 202 -2.24 -6.30 8.08
CA ASP A 202 -1.85 -5.65 9.33
C ASP A 202 -2.40 -4.23 9.44
N GLU A 203 -2.47 -3.48 8.33
CA GLU A 203 -3.11 -2.17 8.28
C GLU A 203 -4.62 -2.25 8.49
N VAL A 204 -5.29 -3.26 7.93
CA VAL A 204 -6.72 -3.52 8.18
C VAL A 204 -6.97 -3.78 9.67
N THR A 205 -6.12 -4.62 10.28
CA THR A 205 -6.19 -4.90 11.72
C THR A 205 -5.95 -3.63 12.54
N ARG A 206 -4.90 -2.87 12.23
CA ARG A 206 -4.59 -1.60 12.90
C ARG A 206 -5.72 -0.57 12.76
N HIS A 207 -6.30 -0.42 11.57
CA HIS A 207 -7.43 0.48 11.35
C HIS A 207 -8.62 0.11 12.25
N THR A 208 -8.95 -1.19 12.30
CA THR A 208 -10.07 -1.71 13.11
C THR A 208 -9.86 -1.43 14.61
N LEU A 209 -8.61 -1.48 15.07
CA LEU A 209 -8.24 -1.19 16.46
C LEU A 209 -8.05 0.30 16.75
N THR A 210 -7.99 1.16 15.73
CA THR A 210 -7.72 2.61 15.90
C THR A 210 -9.01 3.35 16.29
N PRO A 211 -9.08 3.97 17.47
CA PRO A 211 -10.23 4.77 17.86
C PRO A 211 -10.37 6.01 16.97
N ARG A 212 -11.60 6.55 16.86
CA ARG A 212 -11.90 7.72 16.01
C ARG A 212 -10.93 8.89 16.23
N GLY A 213 -10.62 9.26 17.47
CA GLY A 213 -9.69 10.36 17.80
C GLY A 213 -8.22 10.18 17.40
N TYR A 214 -7.85 9.04 16.80
CA TYR A 214 -6.49 8.73 16.33
C TYR A 214 -6.46 8.37 14.84
N ARG A 215 -7.57 8.49 14.13
CA ARG A 215 -7.66 8.13 12.70
C ARG A 215 -6.79 9.02 11.83
N ARG A 216 -6.67 10.30 12.17
CA ARG A 216 -5.77 11.22 11.45
C ARG A 216 -4.32 10.73 11.45
N VAL A 217 -3.84 10.24 12.59
CA VAL A 217 -2.47 9.71 12.73
C VAL A 217 -2.32 8.45 11.88
N PHE A 218 -3.31 7.56 11.92
CA PHE A 218 -3.34 6.35 11.10
C PHE A 218 -3.22 6.66 9.60
N TYR A 219 -4.07 7.53 9.06
CA TYR A 219 -4.05 7.84 7.62
C TYR A 219 -2.81 8.61 7.17
N LYS A 220 -2.28 9.51 8.03
CA LYS A 220 -0.98 10.15 7.75
C LYS A 220 0.13 9.12 7.62
N ARG A 221 0.21 8.16 8.55
CA ARG A 221 1.19 7.06 8.48
C ARG A 221 0.98 6.24 7.20
N PHE A 222 -0.26 5.84 6.94
CA PHE A 222 -0.63 4.99 5.80
C PHE A 222 -0.13 5.55 4.47
N TRP A 223 -0.31 6.85 4.25
CA TRP A 223 0.16 7.53 3.04
C TRP A 223 1.67 7.78 3.08
N GLN A 224 2.25 8.23 4.19
CA GLN A 224 3.69 8.47 4.31
C GLN A 224 4.54 7.23 4.04
N GLN A 225 4.12 6.05 4.49
CA GLN A 225 4.84 4.79 4.22
C GLN A 225 4.82 4.39 2.74
N ARG A 226 3.86 4.93 1.99
CA ARG A 226 3.69 4.74 0.55
C ARG A 226 4.34 5.84 -0.28
N ASP A 227 4.92 6.85 0.35
CA ASP A 227 5.59 7.95 -0.33
C ASP A 227 6.79 7.43 -1.14
N PRO A 228 6.75 7.59 -2.47
CA PRO A 228 7.79 7.07 -3.33
C PRO A 228 9.00 8.00 -3.37
N ASN A 229 8.88 9.25 -2.92
CA ASN A 229 9.97 10.22 -2.99
C ASN A 229 9.99 11.14 -1.76
N LEU A 230 10.77 10.75 -0.76
CA LEU A 230 10.91 11.51 0.48
C LEU A 230 11.64 12.86 0.31
N LEU A 231 12.18 13.15 -0.88
CA LEU A 231 12.82 14.42 -1.21
C LEU A 231 11.84 15.49 -1.68
N THR A 232 10.63 15.10 -2.11
CA THR A 232 9.56 16.03 -2.49
C THR A 232 8.65 16.34 -1.31
N PRO A 233 7.98 17.51 -1.32
CA PRO A 233 7.03 17.85 -0.27
C PRO A 233 5.70 17.10 -0.43
N GLU A 234 5.30 16.76 -1.66
CA GLU A 234 4.08 15.98 -1.92
C GLU A 234 4.37 14.50 -2.10
N ASN A 235 3.38 13.67 -1.74
CA ASN A 235 3.44 12.22 -1.92
C ASN A 235 2.89 11.84 -3.30
N GLU A 236 3.78 11.55 -4.27
CA GLU A 236 3.35 11.20 -5.63
C GLU A 236 2.51 9.93 -5.70
N ARG A 237 2.63 9.01 -4.73
CA ARG A 237 1.83 7.77 -4.71
C ARG A 237 0.34 8.05 -4.46
N LEU A 238 0.00 9.17 -3.84
CA LEU A 238 -1.38 9.60 -3.65
C LEU A 238 -2.01 10.09 -4.98
N GLU A 239 -1.31 10.95 -5.72
CA GLU A 239 -1.76 11.36 -7.06
C GLU A 239 -1.89 10.14 -7.98
N GLU A 240 -0.88 9.27 -7.97
CA GLU A 240 -0.90 7.99 -8.66
C GLU A 240 -2.09 7.12 -8.22
N HIS A 241 -2.46 7.12 -6.94
CA HIS A 241 -3.60 6.36 -6.43
C HIS A 241 -4.91 6.78 -7.10
N TYR A 242 -5.19 8.08 -7.15
CA TYR A 242 -6.39 8.60 -7.82
C TYR A 242 -6.38 8.30 -9.32
N ALA A 243 -5.22 8.42 -9.98
CA ALA A 243 -5.09 8.04 -11.38
C ALA A 243 -5.39 6.55 -11.61
N ARG A 244 -4.89 5.68 -10.72
CA ARG A 244 -5.16 4.23 -10.78
C ARG A 244 -6.62 3.90 -10.49
N GLN A 245 -7.27 4.60 -9.56
CA GLN A 245 -8.70 4.44 -9.29
C GLN A 245 -9.54 4.77 -10.52
N ALA A 246 -9.26 5.91 -11.16
CA ALA A 246 -9.96 6.32 -12.37
C ALA A 246 -9.80 5.29 -13.50
N GLU A 247 -8.57 4.81 -13.72
CA GLU A 247 -8.30 3.76 -14.71
C GLU A 247 -9.02 2.45 -14.37
N ALA A 248 -8.95 2.02 -13.11
CA ALA A 248 -9.55 0.75 -12.69
C ALA A 248 -11.07 0.75 -12.85
N ARG A 249 -11.74 1.84 -12.45
CA ARG A 249 -13.18 2.04 -12.64
C ARG A 249 -13.58 2.05 -14.12
N ARG A 250 -12.70 2.54 -15.00
CA ARG A 250 -12.95 2.59 -16.45
C ARG A 250 -12.74 1.24 -17.13
N THR A 251 -11.67 0.54 -16.78
CA THR A 251 -11.14 -0.59 -17.56
C THR A 251 -11.46 -1.95 -16.93
N TYR A 252 -11.49 -2.04 -15.61
CA TYR A 252 -11.58 -3.31 -14.86
C TYR A 252 -12.85 -3.40 -14.01
N ARG A 253 -13.94 -2.81 -14.47
CA ARG A 253 -15.24 -2.86 -13.79
C ARG A 253 -15.86 -4.25 -13.86
N LEU A 254 -16.61 -4.59 -12.82
CA LEU A 254 -17.36 -5.84 -12.76
C LEU A 254 -18.63 -5.78 -13.62
N SER A 255 -18.75 -6.61 -14.65
CA SER A 255 -19.89 -6.59 -15.58
C SER A 255 -21.22 -7.04 -14.95
N HIS A 256 -21.15 -7.97 -13.99
CA HIS A 256 -22.34 -8.56 -13.37
C HIS A 256 -22.16 -8.71 -11.85
N PRO A 257 -22.14 -7.59 -11.11
CA PRO A 257 -21.82 -7.58 -9.68
C PRO A 257 -22.79 -8.41 -8.85
N GLN A 258 -24.04 -8.60 -9.32
CA GLN A 258 -25.07 -9.33 -8.58
C GLN A 258 -25.03 -10.85 -8.72
N ARG A 259 -24.11 -11.44 -9.50
CA ARG A 259 -24.01 -12.90 -9.66
C ARG A 259 -23.78 -13.59 -8.31
N SER A 260 -24.42 -14.74 -8.11
CA SER A 260 -24.38 -15.50 -6.85
C SER A 260 -22.97 -15.96 -6.44
N THR A 261 -22.05 -16.12 -7.39
CA THR A 261 -20.63 -16.46 -7.13
C THR A 261 -19.93 -15.44 -6.23
N TYR A 262 -20.35 -14.18 -6.22
CA TYR A 262 -19.75 -13.17 -5.35
C TYR A 262 -20.20 -13.30 -3.89
N TYR A 263 -21.41 -13.81 -3.65
CA TYR A 263 -22.06 -13.76 -2.35
C TYR A 263 -22.24 -15.13 -1.68
N SER A 264 -22.15 -16.23 -2.44
CA SER A 264 -22.41 -17.59 -1.94
C SER A 264 -21.21 -18.51 -2.10
N ARG A 265 -20.69 -19.04 -0.99
CA ARG A 265 -19.67 -20.09 -0.99
C ARG A 265 -20.11 -21.32 -1.78
N CYS A 266 -21.38 -21.71 -1.68
CA CYS A 266 -21.90 -22.86 -2.43
C CYS A 266 -21.90 -22.60 -3.94
N ALA A 267 -22.30 -21.41 -4.39
CA ALA A 267 -22.25 -21.04 -5.79
C ALA A 267 -20.82 -21.00 -6.33
N ARG A 268 -19.86 -20.49 -5.54
CA ARG A 268 -18.43 -20.55 -5.86
C ARG A 268 -17.90 -21.99 -5.96
N ALA A 269 -18.23 -22.83 -4.98
CA ALA A 269 -17.79 -24.22 -4.97
C ALA A 269 -18.26 -24.98 -6.22
N LEU A 270 -19.52 -24.77 -6.64
CA LEU A 270 -20.06 -25.35 -7.88
C LEU A 270 -19.33 -24.83 -9.12
N LYS A 271 -19.13 -23.50 -9.21
CA LYS A 271 -18.38 -22.87 -10.31
C LYS A 271 -16.95 -23.42 -10.43
N TYR A 272 -16.24 -23.60 -9.31
CA TYR A 272 -14.90 -24.16 -9.29
C TYR A 272 -14.85 -25.64 -9.64
N TYR A 273 -15.91 -26.39 -9.31
CA TYR A 273 -16.01 -27.77 -9.74
C TYR A 273 -16.08 -27.84 -11.27
N GLU A 274 -16.94 -27.01 -11.89
CA GLU A 274 -17.06 -26.91 -13.35
C GLU A 274 -15.74 -26.48 -14.02
N ASP A 275 -15.10 -25.41 -13.54
CA ASP A 275 -13.82 -24.93 -14.09
C ASP A 275 -12.71 -25.99 -13.97
N ARG A 276 -12.72 -26.79 -12.89
CA ARG A 276 -11.77 -27.89 -12.73
C ARG A 276 -12.00 -29.01 -13.73
N GLN A 277 -13.26 -29.35 -14.04
CA GLN A 277 -13.56 -30.34 -15.06
C GLN A 277 -13.11 -29.87 -16.45
N GLU A 278 -13.33 -28.59 -16.76
CA GLU A 278 -12.89 -27.99 -18.02
C GLU A 278 -11.35 -28.00 -18.16
N LEU A 279 -10.63 -27.56 -17.13
CA LEU A 279 -9.16 -27.60 -17.12
C LEU A 279 -8.61 -29.02 -17.23
N LYS A 280 -9.26 -30.00 -16.58
CA LYS A 280 -8.88 -31.41 -16.68
C LYS A 280 -9.05 -31.92 -18.12
N ALA A 281 -10.18 -31.61 -18.77
CA ALA A 281 -10.41 -31.99 -20.16
C ALA A 281 -9.38 -31.36 -21.12
N LEU A 282 -8.99 -30.10 -20.89
CA LEU A 282 -7.92 -29.45 -21.65
C LEU A 282 -6.55 -30.08 -21.41
N ALA A 283 -6.25 -30.51 -20.18
CA ALA A 283 -5.01 -31.20 -19.85
C ALA A 283 -4.90 -32.54 -20.59
N GLU A 284 -5.97 -33.33 -20.59
CA GLU A 284 -6.05 -34.64 -21.25
C GLU A 284 -5.87 -34.53 -22.77
N GLN A 285 -6.19 -33.38 -23.36
CA GLN A 285 -5.99 -33.08 -24.79
C GLN A 285 -4.57 -32.58 -25.11
N GLY A 286 -3.66 -32.49 -24.14
CA GLY A 286 -2.31 -31.92 -24.34
C GLY A 286 -2.31 -30.41 -24.63
N ALA A 287 -3.48 -29.78 -24.52
CA ALA A 287 -3.71 -28.37 -24.82
C ALA A 287 -3.16 -27.43 -23.74
N VAL A 288 -2.95 -27.94 -22.53
CA VAL A 288 -2.37 -27.22 -21.40
C VAL A 288 -1.49 -28.20 -20.61
N SER A 289 -0.24 -27.85 -20.30
CA SER A 289 0.55 -28.57 -19.28
C SER A 289 0.05 -28.16 -17.89
N VAL A 290 -1.15 -28.60 -17.59
CA VAL A 290 -1.72 -28.56 -16.25
C VAL A 290 -0.77 -29.38 -15.38
N SER A 291 -0.22 -28.79 -14.30
CA SER A 291 0.45 -29.62 -13.30
C SER A 291 -0.46 -30.83 -13.01
N SER A 292 0.09 -32.04 -12.90
CA SER A 292 -0.69 -33.22 -12.46
C SER A 292 -1.42 -33.00 -11.12
N ARG A 293 -1.18 -31.85 -10.46
CA ARG A 293 -1.74 -31.35 -9.22
C ARG A 293 -2.71 -30.15 -9.36
N VAL A 294 -3.14 -29.73 -10.55
CA VAL A 294 -4.14 -28.63 -10.68
C VAL A 294 -5.46 -28.95 -9.97
N ALA A 295 -5.84 -30.22 -9.96
CA ALA A 295 -6.98 -30.71 -9.17
C ALA A 295 -6.82 -30.44 -7.65
N THR A 296 -5.59 -30.27 -7.16
CA THR A 296 -5.24 -30.02 -5.75
C THR A 296 -4.74 -28.59 -5.49
N LEU A 297 -4.84 -27.67 -6.47
CA LEU A 297 -4.41 -26.29 -6.25
C LEU A 297 -5.33 -25.60 -5.23
N PRO A 298 -4.77 -24.88 -4.25
CA PRO A 298 -5.56 -24.17 -3.24
C PRO A 298 -6.11 -22.84 -3.78
N VAL A 299 -6.78 -22.87 -4.94
CA VAL A 299 -7.40 -21.71 -5.61
C VAL A 299 -8.62 -21.22 -4.84
N GLU A 300 -9.34 -22.14 -4.19
CA GLU A 300 -10.55 -21.84 -3.42
C GLU A 300 -10.28 -20.78 -2.34
N ALA A 301 -9.22 -20.94 -1.55
CA ALA A 301 -8.86 -19.98 -0.50
C ALA A 301 -8.47 -18.60 -1.06
N LEU A 302 -7.80 -18.56 -2.22
CA LEU A 302 -7.47 -17.32 -2.91
C LEU A 302 -8.75 -16.61 -3.34
N GLN A 303 -9.67 -17.33 -3.96
CA GLN A 303 -10.88 -16.75 -4.54
C GLN A 303 -11.99 -16.47 -3.53
N ASP A 304 -12.07 -17.25 -2.44
CA ASP A 304 -12.95 -16.95 -1.30
C ASP A 304 -12.59 -15.62 -0.64
N THR A 305 -11.35 -15.14 -0.85
CA THR A 305 -10.92 -13.79 -0.50
C THR A 305 -11.15 -12.81 -1.66
N ALA A 306 -10.68 -13.14 -2.87
CA ALA A 306 -10.67 -12.20 -3.99
C ALA A 306 -12.07 -11.82 -4.51
N LEU A 307 -13.00 -12.77 -4.67
CA LEU A 307 -14.31 -12.49 -5.25
C LEU A 307 -15.18 -11.58 -4.38
N PRO A 308 -15.29 -11.79 -3.05
CA PRO A 308 -15.99 -10.82 -2.20
C PRO A 308 -15.37 -9.42 -2.25
N LEU A 309 -14.03 -9.31 -2.31
CA LEU A 309 -13.35 -8.02 -2.44
C LEU A 309 -13.65 -7.36 -3.79
N ALA A 310 -13.59 -8.12 -4.87
CA ALA A 310 -13.94 -7.71 -6.23
C ALA A 310 -15.36 -7.14 -6.30
N ALA A 311 -16.33 -7.87 -5.73
CA ALA A 311 -17.72 -7.43 -5.66
C ALA A 311 -17.90 -6.15 -4.86
N ARG A 312 -17.27 -6.06 -3.67
CA ARG A 312 -17.31 -4.84 -2.84
C ARG A 312 -16.67 -3.64 -3.54
N ALA A 313 -15.62 -3.86 -4.33
CA ALA A 313 -14.92 -2.82 -5.06
C ALA A 313 -15.62 -2.42 -6.37
N GLY A 314 -16.53 -3.25 -6.88
CA GLY A 314 -17.05 -3.13 -8.24
C GLY A 314 -15.98 -3.38 -9.32
N LEU A 315 -14.91 -4.12 -8.98
CA LEU A 315 -13.75 -4.36 -9.83
C LEU A 315 -13.52 -5.85 -10.06
N THR A 316 -12.94 -6.19 -11.19
CA THR A 316 -12.45 -7.55 -11.46
C THR A 316 -11.16 -7.83 -10.70
N ALA A 317 -10.69 -9.08 -10.69
CA ALA A 317 -9.39 -9.43 -10.10
C ALA A 317 -8.24 -8.61 -10.70
N GLN A 318 -8.27 -8.30 -12.00
CA GLN A 318 -7.31 -7.39 -12.63
C GLN A 318 -7.35 -6.01 -11.99
N GLY A 319 -8.53 -5.45 -11.76
CA GLY A 319 -8.70 -4.14 -11.13
C GLY A 319 -8.13 -4.10 -9.71
N LEU A 320 -8.32 -5.17 -8.93
CA LEU A 320 -7.74 -5.29 -7.59
C LEU A 320 -6.21 -5.22 -7.62
N ILE A 321 -5.57 -5.92 -8.57
CA ILE A 321 -4.11 -5.89 -8.72
C ILE A 321 -3.65 -4.55 -9.29
N TYR A 322 -4.36 -3.99 -10.26
CA TYR A 322 -4.01 -2.73 -10.92
C TYR A 322 -3.98 -1.56 -9.92
N LEU A 323 -4.92 -1.49 -8.97
CA LEU A 323 -4.91 -0.45 -7.94
C LEU A 323 -3.63 -0.47 -7.08
N ARG A 324 -3.13 -1.68 -6.78
CA ARG A 324 -1.95 -1.91 -5.93
C ARG A 324 -0.63 -1.75 -6.67
N HIS A 325 -0.57 -2.22 -7.92
CA HIS A 325 0.71 -2.34 -8.64
C HIS A 325 0.80 -1.51 -9.91
N GLY A 326 -0.31 -0.94 -10.38
CA GLY A 326 -0.39 -0.26 -11.66
C GLY A 326 -0.32 -1.24 -12.83
N ALA A 327 0.07 -0.71 -13.99
CA ALA A 327 0.23 -1.52 -15.20
C ALA A 327 1.31 -2.60 -15.01
N PRO A 328 1.09 -3.82 -15.53
CA PRO A 328 2.10 -4.88 -15.47
C PRO A 328 3.27 -4.57 -16.40
N ASP A 329 4.47 -5.05 -16.03
CA ASP A 329 5.68 -4.87 -16.84
C ASP A 329 5.59 -5.68 -18.15
N ARG A 330 4.87 -6.82 -18.13
CA ARG A 330 4.44 -7.55 -19.34
C ARG A 330 3.00 -8.03 -19.20
N ARG A 331 2.27 -8.04 -20.31
CA ARG A 331 0.94 -8.65 -20.42
C ARG A 331 0.83 -9.46 -21.70
N ALA A 332 0.03 -10.52 -21.68
CA ALA A 332 -0.31 -11.28 -22.87
C ALA A 332 -1.71 -11.89 -22.76
N ASN A 333 -2.45 -11.84 -23.87
CA ASN A 333 -3.72 -12.53 -24.00
C ASN A 333 -3.49 -14.00 -24.31
N CYS A 334 -4.40 -14.85 -23.86
CA CYS A 334 -4.40 -16.26 -24.21
C CYS A 334 -3.15 -17.03 -23.79
N VAL A 335 -2.37 -16.49 -22.85
CA VAL A 335 -1.19 -17.15 -22.26
C VAL A 335 -1.47 -17.40 -20.78
N THR A 336 -1.12 -18.57 -20.27
CA THR A 336 -1.32 -18.91 -18.84
C THR A 336 -0.06 -18.77 -18.00
N ASP A 337 1.12 -18.76 -18.63
CA ASP A 337 2.38 -18.53 -17.95
C ASP A 337 3.34 -17.72 -18.81
N LEU A 338 3.59 -16.47 -18.40
CA LEU A 338 4.55 -15.60 -19.09
C LEU A 338 6.00 -15.84 -18.65
N ALA A 339 6.23 -16.46 -17.50
CA ALA A 339 7.55 -16.75 -16.98
C ALA A 339 8.20 -17.95 -17.68
N ARG A 340 7.40 -18.80 -18.34
CA ARG A 340 7.85 -19.98 -19.07
C ARG A 340 7.35 -19.92 -20.51
N SER A 341 8.25 -20.10 -21.49
CA SER A 341 7.87 -20.18 -22.90
C SER A 341 7.01 -21.42 -23.15
N GLY A 342 5.73 -21.25 -23.55
CA GLY A 342 4.99 -22.33 -24.21
C GLY A 342 3.55 -22.64 -23.79
N PHE A 343 2.77 -21.74 -23.19
CA PHE A 343 1.40 -22.08 -22.76
C PHE A 343 0.33 -21.12 -23.30
N ALA A 344 -0.05 -21.31 -24.56
CA ALA A 344 -1.20 -20.65 -25.16
C ALA A 344 -2.48 -21.49 -24.96
N LEU A 345 -3.60 -20.87 -24.59
CA LEU A 345 -4.89 -21.56 -24.46
C LEU A 345 -5.51 -21.79 -25.85
N PRO A 346 -5.78 -23.04 -26.25
CA PRO A 346 -6.48 -23.30 -27.50
C PRO A 346 -7.91 -22.77 -27.41
N ARG A 347 -8.40 -22.19 -28.52
CA ARG A 347 -9.71 -21.53 -28.64
C ARG A 347 -9.87 -20.23 -27.83
N CYS A 348 -8.81 -19.70 -27.24
CA CYS A 348 -8.81 -18.35 -26.70
C CYS A 348 -8.67 -17.33 -27.83
N SER A 349 -9.52 -16.31 -27.81
CA SER A 349 -9.59 -15.26 -28.83
C SER A 349 -9.20 -13.88 -28.30
N SER A 350 -9.36 -13.65 -26.99
CA SER A 350 -9.11 -12.34 -26.40
C SER A 350 -8.79 -12.40 -24.89
N PHE A 351 -8.47 -11.23 -24.31
CA PHE A 351 -8.30 -11.05 -22.86
C PHE A 351 -9.57 -11.39 -22.05
N LEU A 352 -10.75 -11.33 -22.70
CA LEU A 352 -12.01 -11.73 -22.08
C LEU A 352 -12.12 -13.24 -21.91
N ASP A 353 -11.26 -14.02 -22.56
CA ASP A 353 -11.17 -15.47 -22.34
C ASP A 353 -10.09 -15.74 -21.29
N ALA A 354 -8.87 -15.22 -21.52
CA ALA A 354 -7.75 -15.32 -20.60
C ALA A 354 -6.67 -14.26 -20.85
N GLU A 355 -6.03 -13.81 -19.78
CA GLU A 355 -4.92 -12.86 -19.81
C GLU A 355 -3.90 -13.20 -18.71
N SER A 356 -2.61 -13.02 -18.95
CA SER A 356 -1.58 -13.09 -17.91
C SER A 356 -0.82 -11.80 -17.79
N TRP A 357 -0.49 -11.43 -16.55
CA TRP A 357 0.33 -10.28 -16.19
C TRP A 357 1.62 -10.72 -15.50
N MET A 358 2.71 -10.00 -15.75
CA MET A 358 3.99 -10.19 -15.09
C MET A 358 4.48 -8.87 -14.50
N TYR A 359 4.92 -8.94 -13.23
CA TYR A 359 5.61 -7.86 -12.54
C TYR A 359 7.04 -8.28 -12.19
N PHE A 360 8.03 -7.47 -12.50
CA PHE A 360 9.40 -7.66 -12.05
C PHE A 360 9.59 -6.97 -10.70
N THR A 361 9.93 -7.74 -9.67
CA THR A 361 10.22 -7.23 -8.33
C THR A 361 11.66 -7.59 -7.93
N PRO A 362 12.23 -6.93 -6.91
CA PRO A 362 13.54 -7.29 -6.37
C PRO A 362 13.63 -8.77 -5.91
N ASP A 363 12.52 -9.35 -5.47
CA ASP A 363 12.43 -10.75 -5.00
C ASP A 363 12.22 -11.76 -6.14
N GLY A 364 12.03 -11.28 -7.37
CA GLY A 364 11.82 -12.09 -8.57
C GLY A 364 10.56 -11.74 -9.37
N PRO A 365 10.36 -12.35 -10.55
CA PRO A 365 9.18 -12.11 -11.36
C PRO A 365 7.93 -12.74 -10.73
N LEU A 366 6.86 -11.94 -10.64
CA LEU A 366 5.53 -12.38 -10.20
C LEU A 366 4.62 -12.49 -11.41
N ASN A 367 4.35 -13.73 -11.84
CA ASN A 367 3.41 -14.04 -12.93
C ASN A 367 2.04 -14.43 -12.37
N ILE A 368 0.97 -13.85 -12.90
CA ILE A 368 -0.41 -14.12 -12.51
C ILE A 368 -1.35 -14.20 -13.73
N PRO A 369 -2.08 -15.31 -13.90
CA PRO A 369 -3.13 -15.44 -14.91
C PRO A 369 -4.52 -15.07 -14.38
N PHE A 370 -5.37 -14.58 -15.30
CA PHE A 370 -6.77 -14.24 -15.11
C PHE A 370 -7.63 -14.98 -16.13
N GLY A 371 -8.83 -15.35 -15.71
CA GLY A 371 -9.84 -16.01 -16.53
C GLY A 371 -11.08 -15.15 -16.71
N LYS A 372 -11.67 -15.22 -17.89
CA LYS A 372 -12.95 -14.58 -18.23
C LYS A 372 -13.00 -13.06 -18.03
N GLY A 373 -11.82 -12.41 -17.99
CA GLY A 373 -11.70 -10.99 -17.64
C GLY A 373 -12.13 -10.65 -16.20
N GLU A 374 -12.29 -11.64 -15.29
CA GLU A 374 -13.06 -11.46 -14.05
C GLU A 374 -12.32 -11.93 -12.79
N TYR A 375 -11.64 -13.08 -12.85
CA TYR A 375 -11.11 -13.75 -11.65
C TYR A 375 -9.70 -14.34 -11.89
N PHE A 376 -8.96 -14.62 -10.81
CA PHE A 376 -7.66 -15.31 -10.90
C PHE A 376 -7.79 -16.74 -11.44
N GLN A 377 -6.97 -17.13 -12.41
CA GLN A 377 -6.99 -18.50 -12.96
C GLN A 377 -5.60 -19.17 -12.90
N PRO A 378 -4.99 -19.29 -11.71
CA PRO A 378 -3.67 -19.88 -11.57
C PRO A 378 -3.68 -21.36 -11.98
N VAL A 379 -2.68 -21.75 -12.75
CA VAL A 379 -2.45 -23.13 -13.20
C VAL A 379 -1.26 -23.79 -12.48
N THR A 380 -0.57 -23.06 -11.60
CA THR A 380 0.53 -23.57 -10.75
C THR A 380 0.43 -23.07 -9.30
N THR A 381 1.06 -23.78 -8.36
CA THR A 381 1.15 -23.36 -6.95
C THR A 381 1.95 -22.06 -6.78
N GLU A 382 2.93 -21.85 -7.65
CA GLU A 382 3.73 -20.63 -7.71
C GLU A 382 2.85 -19.42 -8.06
N GLN A 383 1.97 -19.55 -9.05
CA GLN A 383 1.02 -18.48 -9.40
C GLN A 383 0.01 -18.19 -8.29
N VAL A 384 -0.44 -19.21 -7.53
CA VAL A 384 -1.27 -18.98 -6.34
C VAL A 384 -0.51 -18.15 -5.29
N ARG A 385 0.78 -18.42 -5.09
CA ARG A 385 1.63 -17.64 -4.19
C ARG A 385 1.82 -16.21 -4.71
N ASN A 386 2.11 -16.04 -6.00
CA ASN A 386 2.28 -14.74 -6.64
C ASN A 386 1.02 -13.88 -6.50
N ALA A 387 -0.16 -14.45 -6.74
CA ALA A 387 -1.43 -13.76 -6.56
C ALA A 387 -1.63 -13.28 -5.11
N ARG A 388 -1.31 -14.13 -4.11
CA ARG A 388 -1.38 -13.73 -2.70
C ARG A 388 -0.41 -12.60 -2.36
N VAL A 389 0.82 -12.66 -2.86
CA VAL A 389 1.80 -11.58 -2.69
C VAL A 389 1.23 -10.27 -3.25
N LEU A 390 0.80 -10.28 -4.51
CA LEU A 390 0.27 -9.08 -5.17
C LEU A 390 -1.01 -8.53 -4.54
N MET A 391 -1.85 -9.37 -3.94
CA MET A 391 -3.03 -8.92 -3.19
C MET A 391 -2.70 -8.28 -1.83
N HIS A 392 -1.50 -8.48 -1.29
CA HIS A 392 -1.13 -8.01 0.05
C HIS A 392 -0.02 -6.97 0.04
N THR A 393 0.66 -6.77 -1.09
CA THR A 393 1.67 -5.73 -1.26
C THR A 393 1.16 -4.57 -2.12
N ASP A 394 1.91 -3.47 -2.14
CA ASP A 394 1.69 -2.28 -2.95
C ASP A 394 3.02 -1.89 -3.63
N ARG A 395 2.94 -1.32 -4.83
CA ARG A 395 4.09 -0.82 -5.60
C ARG A 395 3.76 0.57 -6.13
N THR A 396 4.74 1.47 -6.13
CA THR A 396 4.69 2.73 -6.90
C THR A 396 5.21 2.52 -8.33
N THR A 397 4.69 3.30 -9.29
CA THR A 397 5.27 3.36 -10.64
C THR A 397 6.47 4.29 -10.74
N LEU A 398 6.74 5.14 -9.74
CA LEU A 398 7.91 6.02 -9.75
C LEU A 398 9.20 5.19 -9.60
N PRO A 399 10.02 5.09 -10.66
CA PRO A 399 11.19 4.22 -10.66
C PRO A 399 12.29 4.80 -9.76
N ALA A 400 13.07 3.92 -9.15
CA ALA A 400 14.26 4.27 -8.39
C ALA A 400 15.45 3.43 -8.89
N PRO A 401 15.96 3.69 -10.11
CA PRO A 401 16.96 2.83 -10.76
C PRO A 401 18.37 2.98 -10.20
N LEU A 402 18.64 4.02 -9.38
CA LEU A 402 19.94 4.18 -8.75
C LEU A 402 20.14 3.10 -7.68
N ILE A 403 21.12 2.24 -7.90
CA ILE A 403 21.62 1.32 -6.87
C ILE A 403 22.42 2.16 -5.86
N THR A 404 21.80 2.46 -4.73
CA THR A 404 22.41 3.26 -3.67
C THR A 404 22.98 2.37 -2.56
N HIS A 405 24.23 2.64 -2.19
CA HIS A 405 24.86 2.07 -1.01
C HIS A 405 24.76 3.09 0.12
N ALA A 406 24.30 2.63 1.27
CA ALA A 406 24.18 3.44 2.46
C ALA A 406 24.61 2.66 3.69
N TRP A 407 25.19 3.37 4.65
CA TRP A 407 25.49 2.84 5.97
C TRP A 407 24.73 3.61 7.03
N SER A 408 24.58 2.98 8.19
CA SER A 408 24.00 3.56 9.40
C SER A 408 24.94 3.39 10.58
N ALA A 409 24.99 4.37 11.47
CA ALA A 409 25.79 4.31 12.70
C ALA A 409 25.00 4.86 13.89
N TYR A 410 25.18 4.25 15.05
CA TYR A 410 24.41 4.55 16.26
C TYR A 410 25.34 4.92 17.43
N PHE A 411 25.01 6.00 18.12
CA PHE A 411 25.71 6.52 19.28
C PHE A 411 24.72 6.93 20.35
N LYS A 412 25.10 6.85 21.62
CA LYS A 412 24.27 7.36 22.71
C LYS A 412 24.10 8.87 22.55
N SER A 413 22.86 9.35 22.61
CA SER A 413 22.58 10.78 22.54
C SER A 413 22.90 11.47 23.87
N ALA A 414 23.18 12.77 23.81
CA ALA A 414 23.22 13.62 25.00
C ALA A 414 21.85 13.76 25.66
N ALA A 415 20.77 13.62 24.86
CA ALA A 415 19.41 13.58 25.38
C ALA A 415 19.13 12.23 26.07
N ALA A 416 18.69 12.30 27.33
CA ALA A 416 18.49 11.12 28.15
C ALA A 416 17.53 10.11 27.49
N GLY A 417 17.98 8.86 27.38
CA GLY A 417 17.18 7.76 26.82
C GLY A 417 17.08 7.74 25.29
N LEU A 418 17.76 8.65 24.58
CA LEU A 418 17.76 8.71 23.12
C LEU A 418 19.07 8.22 22.50
N THR A 419 19.00 7.91 21.22
CA THR A 419 20.12 7.45 20.38
C THR A 419 20.23 8.35 19.16
N ASP A 420 21.45 8.78 18.87
CA ASP A 420 21.77 9.48 17.63
C ASP A 420 22.03 8.43 16.55
N ALA A 421 21.13 8.39 15.55
CA ALA A 421 21.20 7.53 14.39
C ALA A 421 21.67 8.35 13.17
N TYR A 422 22.82 7.98 12.66
CA TYR A 422 23.45 8.60 11.50
C TYR A 422 23.25 7.74 10.26
N TYR A 423 23.03 8.40 9.12
CA TYR A 423 22.89 7.76 7.82
C TYR A 423 23.69 8.54 6.79
N LYS A 424 24.40 7.82 5.93
CA LYS A 424 25.06 8.42 4.76
C LYS A 424 24.87 7.50 3.56
N ALA A 425 24.54 8.10 2.43
CA ALA A 425 24.39 7.42 1.16
C ALA A 425 25.14 8.16 0.07
N ARG A 426 25.42 7.46 -1.03
CA ARG A 426 26.09 8.04 -2.20
C ARG A 426 25.07 8.78 -3.06
N GLY A 427 25.14 10.11 -3.10
CA GLY A 427 24.29 10.96 -3.94
C GLY A 427 24.48 12.45 -3.62
N ASP A 428 23.79 13.30 -4.39
CA ASP A 428 23.80 14.75 -4.24
C ASP A 428 22.94 15.21 -3.07
N SER A 429 21.84 14.50 -2.82
CA SER A 429 20.95 14.72 -1.67
C SER A 429 20.28 13.43 -1.23
N ALA A 430 19.85 13.40 0.03
CA ALA A 430 19.12 12.28 0.59
C ALA A 430 18.05 12.74 1.58
N ALA A 431 17.00 11.94 1.71
CA ALA A 431 15.97 12.07 2.72
C ALA A 431 15.82 10.74 3.48
N ILE A 432 15.79 10.84 4.80
CA ILE A 432 15.65 9.72 5.72
C ILE A 432 14.39 9.91 6.56
N VAL A 433 13.63 8.84 6.76
CA VAL A 433 12.52 8.76 7.71
C VAL A 433 12.61 7.46 8.49
N LEU A 434 12.42 7.55 9.81
CA LEU A 434 12.19 6.41 10.68
C LEU A 434 10.76 6.48 11.19
N TRP A 435 9.96 5.46 10.90
CA TRP A 435 8.62 5.30 11.46
C TRP A 435 8.68 4.35 12.66
N ASP A 436 8.27 4.83 13.84
CA ASP A 436 8.17 3.98 15.02
C ASP A 436 7.01 2.97 14.92
N ALA A 437 6.84 2.12 15.94
CA ALA A 437 5.73 1.15 15.99
C ALA A 437 4.35 1.83 15.87
N ASN A 438 4.21 3.06 16.37
CA ASN A 438 2.98 3.86 16.28
C ASN A 438 2.86 4.60 14.94
N GLY A 439 3.92 4.62 14.14
CA GLY A 439 4.00 5.29 12.86
C GLY A 439 4.36 6.76 12.94
N THR A 440 4.83 7.25 14.07
CA THR A 440 5.31 8.63 14.21
C THR A 440 6.61 8.76 13.43
N PRO A 441 6.68 9.63 12.39
CA PRO A 441 7.88 9.78 11.60
C PRO A 441 8.87 10.70 12.30
N THR A 442 10.15 10.30 12.33
CA THR A 442 11.27 11.22 12.55
C THR A 442 12.05 11.34 11.24
N ARG A 443 12.20 12.56 10.71
CA ARG A 443 12.75 12.80 9.37
C ARG A 443 13.92 13.77 9.35
N ALA A 444 14.82 13.57 8.39
CA ALA A 444 15.85 14.53 8.03
C ALA A 444 16.08 14.51 6.52
N THR A 445 16.45 15.65 5.95
CA THR A 445 16.73 15.81 4.52
C THR A 445 17.92 16.74 4.36
N GLY A 446 18.82 16.43 3.43
CA GLY A 446 20.00 17.26 3.20
C GLY A 446 21.04 16.60 2.31
N ARG A 447 22.26 17.17 2.31
CA ARG A 447 23.41 16.63 1.59
C ARG A 447 24.35 15.92 2.55
N GLY A 448 24.91 14.78 2.13
CA GLY A 448 25.94 14.06 2.90
C GLY A 448 25.39 13.30 4.10
N LEU A 449 25.92 13.58 5.29
CA LEU A 449 25.59 12.88 6.54
C LEU A 449 24.28 13.42 7.13
N LEU A 450 23.31 12.53 7.34
CA LEU A 450 22.03 12.84 7.99
C LEU A 450 22.04 12.28 9.42
N GLN A 451 21.42 13.01 10.35
CA GLN A 451 21.29 12.62 11.75
C GLN A 451 19.82 12.68 12.18
N LEU A 452 19.40 11.67 12.92
CA LEU A 452 18.13 11.61 13.64
C LEU A 452 18.42 11.28 15.11
N THR A 453 17.73 11.91 16.05
CA THR A 453 17.78 11.55 17.47
C THR A 453 16.46 10.92 17.86
N VAL A 454 16.46 9.63 18.17
CA VAL A 454 15.24 8.83 18.36
C VAL A 454 15.36 7.89 19.57
N PRO A 455 14.23 7.45 20.17
CA PRO A 455 14.26 6.38 21.17
C PRO A 455 14.87 5.09 20.59
N PRO A 456 15.50 4.24 21.41
CA PRO A 456 15.90 2.90 20.95
C PRO A 456 14.66 2.03 20.64
N GLY A 457 14.78 1.10 19.70
CA GLY A 457 13.67 0.22 19.32
C GLY A 457 13.67 -0.18 17.84
N GLY A 458 12.61 -0.88 17.42
CA GLY A 458 12.37 -1.24 16.02
C GLY A 458 11.70 -0.11 15.25
N TYR A 459 12.12 0.09 13.99
CA TYR A 459 11.62 1.12 13.09
C TYR A 459 11.49 0.58 11.67
N ASP A 460 10.51 1.08 10.93
CA ASP A 460 10.51 0.99 9.47
C ASP A 460 11.41 2.13 8.95
N LEU A 461 12.44 1.81 8.16
CA LEU A 461 13.34 2.78 7.55
C LEU A 461 12.92 3.11 6.12
N GLY A 462 12.80 4.41 5.83
CA GLY A 462 12.76 4.96 4.48
C GLY A 462 13.98 5.82 4.20
N LEU A 463 14.70 5.51 3.12
CA LEU A 463 15.80 6.32 2.63
C LEU A 463 15.66 6.49 1.12
N ASP A 464 15.55 7.75 0.68
CA ASP A 464 15.60 8.12 -0.73
C ASP A 464 16.83 8.98 -1.00
N VAL A 465 17.46 8.75 -2.13
CA VAL A 465 18.72 9.37 -2.52
C VAL A 465 18.58 9.86 -3.95
N ASP A 466 18.95 11.11 -4.20
CA ASP A 466 19.05 11.67 -5.54
C ASP A 466 20.51 11.81 -5.94
N SER A 467 20.81 11.41 -7.17
CA SER A 467 22.11 11.65 -7.80
C SER A 467 21.86 12.10 -9.23
N ALA A 468 22.14 13.38 -9.52
CA ALA A 468 21.91 14.02 -10.81
C ALA A 468 20.48 13.81 -11.37
N GLY A 469 19.46 13.86 -10.50
CA GLY A 469 18.06 13.63 -10.87
C GLY A 469 17.65 12.16 -10.97
N VAL A 470 18.54 11.21 -10.65
CA VAL A 470 18.25 9.77 -10.64
C VAL A 470 18.01 9.31 -9.20
N LEU A 471 16.79 8.82 -8.95
CA LEU A 471 16.35 8.37 -7.63
C LEU A 471 16.86 6.96 -7.29
N GLY A 472 17.32 6.78 -6.05
CA GLY A 472 17.58 5.50 -5.40
C GLY A 472 16.75 5.36 -4.13
N ARG A 473 16.27 4.15 -3.85
CA ARG A 473 15.29 3.89 -2.78
C ARG A 473 15.71 2.71 -1.93
N ILE A 474 15.71 2.88 -0.61
CA ILE A 474 15.84 1.80 0.38
C ILE A 474 14.62 1.84 1.31
N ARG A 475 14.00 0.67 1.50
CA ARG A 475 12.93 0.42 2.47
C ARG A 475 13.26 -0.87 3.20
N ARG A 476 13.36 -0.84 4.54
CA ARG A 476 13.66 -2.04 5.35
C ARG A 476 13.36 -1.81 6.83
N ASP A 477 13.27 -2.86 7.61
CA ASP A 477 13.21 -2.76 9.07
C ASP A 477 14.62 -2.51 9.63
N VAL A 478 14.72 -1.68 10.67
CA VAL A 478 15.96 -1.42 11.40
C VAL A 478 15.72 -1.42 12.90
N THR A 479 16.74 -1.78 13.67
CA THR A 479 16.70 -1.68 15.14
C THR A 479 17.72 -0.64 15.59
N VAL A 480 17.24 0.43 16.22
CA VAL A 480 18.07 1.44 16.86
C VAL A 480 18.49 0.91 18.23
N GLN A 481 19.80 0.80 18.45
CA GLN A 481 20.38 0.21 19.64
C GLN A 481 20.06 1.03 20.91
N TRP A 482 19.89 0.34 22.03
CA TRP A 482 19.80 0.96 23.35
C TRP A 482 21.16 0.95 24.06
N PHE A 483 21.59 2.11 24.55
CA PHE A 483 22.82 2.26 25.32
C PHE A 483 22.54 2.40 26.82
N SER A 484 22.65 1.30 27.55
CA SER A 484 22.48 1.29 29.01
C SER A 484 23.75 1.83 29.70
N PRO A 485 23.62 2.68 30.74
CA PRO A 485 24.77 3.07 31.55
C PRO A 485 25.27 1.95 32.47
N LEU A 486 24.51 0.85 32.63
CA LEU A 486 24.83 -0.24 33.56
C LEU A 486 25.48 -1.45 32.87
N ARG A 487 25.31 -1.59 31.56
CA ARG A 487 25.86 -2.69 30.76
C ARG A 487 26.99 -2.18 29.88
N LEU A 488 27.96 -3.04 29.63
CA LEU A 488 29.03 -2.76 28.69
C LEU A 488 28.48 -2.78 27.26
N GLU A 489 28.33 -1.60 26.67
CA GLU A 489 27.76 -1.41 25.33
C GLU A 489 28.73 -0.58 24.48
N LEU A 490 28.72 -0.80 23.17
CA LEU A 490 29.62 -0.14 22.21
C LEU A 490 28.82 0.59 21.15
N SER A 491 29.23 1.82 20.82
CA SER A 491 28.70 2.51 19.64
C SER A 491 29.06 1.77 18.35
N SER A 492 28.48 2.21 17.24
CA SER A 492 29.00 1.84 15.92
C SER A 492 30.45 2.31 15.75
N LEU A 493 31.25 1.52 15.02
CA LEU A 493 32.61 1.90 14.62
C LEU A 493 32.54 2.89 13.45
N ALA A 494 33.18 4.05 13.60
CA ALA A 494 33.39 4.99 12.51
C ALA A 494 34.84 4.91 12.01
N LEU A 495 35.02 4.90 10.69
CA LEU A 495 36.33 4.82 10.03
C LEU A 495 36.43 5.90 8.94
N ALA A 496 37.39 6.81 9.05
CA ALA A 496 37.59 7.89 8.08
C ALA A 496 39.03 7.92 7.56
N PRO A 497 39.26 8.18 6.25
CA PRO A 497 40.60 8.50 5.75
C PRO A 497 41.06 9.84 6.33
N ILE A 498 42.33 9.91 6.73
CA ILE A 498 42.96 11.13 7.26
C ILE A 498 44.36 11.34 6.66
N ASP A 499 44.84 12.58 6.67
CA ASP A 499 46.23 12.88 6.29
C ASP A 499 47.19 12.58 7.44
N ARG A 500 48.46 12.28 7.12
CA ARG A 500 49.48 11.77 8.07
C ARG A 500 49.85 12.70 9.24
N ASN A 501 49.31 13.91 9.32
CA ASN A 501 49.56 14.85 10.41
C ASN A 501 48.29 15.55 10.90
N THR A 502 47.11 15.02 10.56
CA THR A 502 45.84 15.57 11.03
C THR A 502 45.59 15.13 12.47
N PRO A 503 45.15 16.04 13.38
CA PRO A 503 44.68 15.64 14.70
C PRO A 503 43.59 14.57 14.61
N LEU A 504 43.52 13.69 15.63
CA LEU A 504 42.50 12.64 15.68
C LEU A 504 41.10 13.27 15.61
N PRO A 505 40.29 12.92 14.59
CA PRO A 505 38.99 13.53 14.39
C PRO A 505 38.00 13.11 15.49
N ASP A 506 37.11 14.03 15.86
CA ASP A 506 35.96 13.72 16.71
C ASP A 506 34.93 12.83 15.98
N ARG A 507 33.84 12.49 16.69
CA ARG A 507 32.77 11.64 16.16
C ARG A 507 32.22 12.16 14.84
N GLU A 508 31.75 13.40 14.83
CA GLU A 508 31.04 13.98 13.69
C GLU A 508 31.98 14.19 12.49
N THR A 509 33.24 14.56 12.74
CA THR A 509 34.27 14.67 11.69
C THR A 509 34.60 13.30 11.11
N THR A 510 34.74 12.26 11.94
CA THR A 510 34.97 10.89 11.48
C THR A 510 33.78 10.39 10.65
N LEU A 511 32.55 10.52 11.15
CA LEU A 511 31.33 10.11 10.43
C LEU A 511 31.16 10.85 9.09
N ARG A 512 31.46 12.15 9.06
CA ARG A 512 31.45 12.92 7.80
C ARG A 512 32.53 12.44 6.82
N GLY A 513 33.70 12.05 7.32
CA GLY A 513 34.80 11.50 6.53
C GLY A 513 34.56 10.08 5.99
N MET A 514 33.70 9.28 6.62
CA MET A 514 33.44 7.91 6.15
C MET A 514 32.86 7.92 4.71
N PRO A 515 33.44 7.17 3.76
CA PRO A 515 32.88 7.02 2.42
C PRO A 515 31.53 6.30 2.46
N ALA A 516 30.58 6.69 1.61
CA ALA A 516 29.22 6.14 1.62
C ALA A 516 29.15 4.66 1.19
N ASP A 517 30.08 4.23 0.35
CA ASP A 517 30.22 2.84 -0.12
C ASP A 517 31.23 2.03 0.71
N LEU A 518 31.71 2.59 1.84
CA LEU A 518 32.69 1.97 2.73
C LEU A 518 33.96 1.50 1.99
N SER A 519 34.30 2.17 0.88
CA SER A 519 35.52 1.92 0.11
C SER A 519 36.55 3.02 0.38
N TYR A 520 37.70 2.61 0.90
CA TYR A 520 38.77 3.48 1.37
C TYR A 520 39.99 3.38 0.44
N PRO A 521 40.69 4.49 0.17
CA PRO A 521 41.92 4.46 -0.62
C PRO A 521 43.03 3.69 0.08
N ALA A 522 43.71 2.81 -0.66
CA ALA A 522 44.96 2.19 -0.22
C ALA A 522 46.06 3.25 -0.08
N GLY A 523 46.94 3.06 0.91
CA GLY A 523 48.03 4.00 1.16
C GLY A 523 47.64 5.23 2.01
N THR A 524 46.36 5.42 2.33
CA THR A 524 45.87 6.50 3.21
C THR A 524 45.62 6.00 4.63
N PRO A 525 46.15 6.67 5.68
CA PRO A 525 45.87 6.29 7.06
C PRO A 525 44.37 6.38 7.39
N LEU A 526 43.90 5.50 8.26
CA LEU A 526 42.50 5.48 8.70
C LEU A 526 42.40 5.88 10.17
N ALA A 527 41.58 6.89 10.46
CA ALA A 527 41.14 7.19 11.82
C ALA A 527 39.93 6.31 12.16
N ALA A 528 40.05 5.55 13.24
CA ALA A 528 38.96 4.84 13.87
C ALA A 528 38.43 5.61 15.08
N TYR A 529 37.12 5.71 15.20
CA TYR A 529 36.42 6.34 16.31
C TYR A 529 35.32 5.43 16.84
N MET A 530 35.22 5.28 18.17
CA MET A 530 34.06 4.68 18.84
C MET A 530 33.89 5.20 20.27
N GLU A 531 32.71 4.96 20.84
CA GLU A 531 32.39 5.22 22.23
C GLU A 531 32.06 3.91 22.96
N ILE A 532 32.57 3.78 24.18
CA ILE A 532 32.35 2.65 25.08
C ILE A 532 31.51 3.15 26.26
N TYR A 533 30.42 2.45 26.57
CA TYR A 533 29.50 2.83 27.63
C TYR A 533 29.42 1.77 28.72
N GLY A 534 29.10 2.24 29.93
CA GLY A 534 28.80 1.39 31.08
C GLY A 534 29.98 0.57 31.57
N LEU A 535 31.21 1.12 31.49
CA LEU A 535 32.41 0.54 32.10
C LEU A 535 32.33 0.58 33.63
N ALA A 536 32.85 -0.44 34.31
CA ALA A 536 33.02 -0.40 35.76
C ALA A 536 34.16 0.54 36.15
N THR A 537 33.90 1.34 37.19
CA THR A 537 34.86 2.27 37.75
C THR A 537 35.34 1.80 39.12
N ASP A 538 36.62 2.00 39.39
CA ASP A 538 37.22 1.84 40.70
C ASP A 538 36.83 2.99 41.67
N PRO A 539 37.23 2.96 42.95
CA PRO A 539 36.94 4.04 43.91
C PRO A 539 37.51 5.42 43.52
N THR A 540 38.49 5.47 42.60
CA THR A 540 39.05 6.71 42.04
C THR A 540 38.34 7.15 40.76
N SER A 541 37.20 6.53 40.43
CA SER A 541 36.44 6.75 39.20
C SER A 541 37.21 6.40 37.92
N ARG A 542 38.23 5.53 37.97
CA ARG A 542 38.95 5.07 36.78
C ARG A 542 38.39 3.72 36.31
N SER A 543 38.32 3.53 35.00
CA SER A 543 37.95 2.27 34.36
C SER A 543 39.15 1.68 33.62
N ARG A 544 39.27 0.35 33.62
CA ARG A 544 40.30 -0.40 32.88
C ARG A 544 39.65 -1.39 31.94
N TYR A 545 40.10 -1.42 30.69
CA TYR A 545 39.52 -2.30 29.67
C TYR A 545 40.57 -2.72 28.63
N HIS A 546 40.31 -3.88 28.05
CA HIS A 546 41.07 -4.42 26.92
C HIS A 546 40.27 -4.22 25.63
N LEU A 547 40.90 -3.65 24.61
CA LEU A 547 40.32 -3.33 23.32
C LEU A 547 40.96 -4.19 22.25
N ARG A 548 40.14 -4.83 21.41
CA ARG A 548 40.58 -5.68 20.30
C ARG A 548 39.86 -5.29 19.02
N TYR A 549 40.59 -4.71 18.06
CA TYR A 549 40.11 -4.54 16.68
C TYR A 549 40.46 -5.78 15.87
N SER A 550 39.49 -6.34 15.16
CA SER A 550 39.67 -7.50 14.27
C SER A 550 39.31 -7.13 12.85
N PHE A 551 40.25 -7.26 11.92
CA PHE A 551 40.05 -7.11 10.48
C PHE A 551 40.12 -8.48 9.82
N GLU A 552 38.95 -9.09 9.62
CA GLU A 552 38.83 -10.43 9.05
C GLU A 552 38.67 -10.36 7.52
N PRO A 553 39.56 -10.97 6.73
CA PRO A 553 39.45 -10.95 5.27
C PRO A 553 38.15 -11.63 4.77
N VAL A 554 37.34 -10.91 3.98
CA VAL A 554 36.12 -11.45 3.35
C VAL A 554 36.51 -12.16 2.06
N ARG A 555 36.42 -13.50 2.03
CA ARG A 555 36.81 -14.34 0.88
C ARG A 555 35.65 -14.61 -0.08
N SER A 556 35.95 -14.72 -1.37
CA SER A 556 35.03 -15.33 -2.33
C SER A 556 34.96 -16.85 -2.12
N VAL A 557 33.84 -17.47 -2.52
CA VAL A 557 33.63 -18.93 -2.40
C VAL A 557 34.72 -19.72 -3.14
N PHE A 558 35.21 -19.21 -4.27
CA PHE A 558 36.33 -19.80 -5.03
C PHE A 558 37.66 -19.80 -4.25
N ALA A 559 37.96 -18.73 -3.50
CA ALA A 559 39.20 -18.64 -2.73
C ALA A 559 39.22 -19.58 -1.50
N ARG A 560 38.06 -20.06 -1.03
CA ARG A 560 38.00 -21.10 0.03
C ARG A 560 38.37 -22.49 -0.48
N LEU A 561 38.18 -22.78 -1.78
CA LEU A 561 38.50 -24.08 -2.38
C LEU A 561 40.01 -24.31 -2.59
N PHE A 562 40.83 -23.25 -2.67
CA PHE A 562 42.26 -23.32 -3.00
C PHE A 562 43.20 -23.12 -1.79
N GLY A 563 42.76 -23.41 -0.56
CA GLY A 563 43.65 -23.71 0.58
C GLY A 563 44.52 -22.58 1.15
N GLY A 564 44.50 -21.35 0.63
CA GLY A 564 45.28 -20.24 1.19
C GLY A 564 44.70 -19.72 2.52
N THR A 565 45.49 -19.69 3.60
CA THR A 565 45.07 -19.17 4.92
C THR A 565 45.47 -17.70 5.10
N ALA A 566 44.71 -16.76 4.53
CA ALA A 566 44.80 -15.35 4.92
C ALA A 566 44.41 -15.19 6.39
N ARG A 567 45.33 -14.70 7.23
CA ARG A 567 45.16 -14.50 8.67
C ARG A 567 44.46 -13.16 8.96
N PRO A 568 43.61 -13.07 10.01
CA PRO A 568 43.03 -11.81 10.44
C PRO A 568 44.11 -10.86 10.96
N ILE A 569 43.93 -9.56 10.73
CA ILE A 569 44.80 -8.51 11.29
C ILE A 569 44.13 -8.01 12.57
N VAL A 570 44.87 -8.06 13.67
CA VAL A 570 44.34 -7.78 15.01
C VAL A 570 45.19 -6.70 15.68
N PHE A 571 44.53 -5.70 16.26
CA PHE A 571 45.17 -4.70 17.11
C PHE A 571 44.59 -4.80 18.52
N GLU A 572 45.45 -5.01 19.51
CA GLU A 572 45.06 -5.19 20.91
C GLU A 572 45.73 -4.16 21.80
N PHE A 573 44.97 -3.62 22.74
CA PHE A 573 45.41 -2.56 23.63
C PHE A 573 44.76 -2.68 25.00
N ASP A 574 45.54 -2.50 26.07
CA ASP A 574 44.99 -2.17 27.38
C ASP A 574 44.93 -0.66 27.53
N ARG A 575 43.83 -0.18 28.13
CA ARG A 575 43.55 1.24 28.29
C ARG A 575 42.92 1.53 29.64
N ASP A 576 43.20 2.73 30.12
CA ASP A 576 42.54 3.35 31.26
C ASP A 576 41.70 4.54 30.79
N ALA A 577 40.55 4.78 31.42
CA ALA A 577 39.76 5.98 31.22
C ALA A 577 39.21 6.53 32.55
N ILE A 578 38.77 7.79 32.54
CA ILE A 578 38.07 8.40 33.68
C ILE A 578 36.56 8.25 33.44
N GLY A 579 35.86 7.70 34.42
CA GLY A 579 34.43 7.45 34.41
C GLY A 579 34.01 6.14 33.75
N ALA A 580 32.70 5.95 33.67
CA ALA A 580 32.06 4.76 33.09
C ALA A 580 31.88 4.83 31.57
N THR A 581 32.43 5.86 30.92
CA THR A 581 32.35 6.06 29.47
C THR A 581 33.74 6.45 28.95
N ALA A 582 34.12 5.88 27.81
CA ALA A 582 35.42 6.15 27.21
C ALA A 582 35.28 6.37 25.70
N THR A 583 36.01 7.33 25.15
CA THR A 583 36.14 7.54 23.71
C THR A 583 37.42 6.88 23.23
N GLN A 584 37.33 6.04 22.19
CA GLN A 584 38.49 5.44 21.55
C GLN A 584 38.76 6.07 20.20
N GLN A 585 40.00 6.48 20.02
CA GLN A 585 40.53 6.98 18.76
C GLN A 585 41.84 6.24 18.44
N LEU A 586 41.97 5.74 17.22
CA LEU A 586 43.16 5.02 16.74
C LEU A 586 43.46 5.44 15.30
N VAL A 587 44.73 5.69 14.98
CA VAL A 587 45.20 5.77 13.60
C VAL A 587 45.74 4.42 13.18
N ILE A 588 45.21 3.89 12.09
CA ILE A 588 45.68 2.67 11.45
C ILE A 588 46.54 3.10 10.26
N GLU A 589 47.84 2.85 10.38
CA GLU A 589 48.79 3.16 9.32
C GLU A 589 48.57 2.25 8.10
N PRO A 590 48.75 2.75 6.87
CA PRO A 590 48.42 2.01 5.65
C PRO A 590 49.19 0.70 5.49
N ASP A 591 50.42 0.63 5.99
CA ASP A 591 51.27 -0.56 5.95
C ASP A 591 50.74 -1.69 6.84
N ARG A 592 49.87 -1.37 7.81
CA ARG A 592 49.26 -2.33 8.72
C ARG A 592 47.97 -2.95 8.18
N LEU A 593 47.37 -2.36 7.15
CA LEU A 593 46.13 -2.85 6.55
C LEU A 593 46.25 -2.91 5.01
N PRO A 594 46.67 -4.06 4.45
CA PRO A 594 46.87 -4.18 3.01
C PRO A 594 45.54 -4.10 2.24
N PRO A 595 45.57 -3.80 0.92
CA PRO A 595 44.37 -3.78 0.09
C PRO A 595 43.57 -5.08 0.17
N GLY A 596 42.24 -4.97 0.26
CA GLY A 596 41.38 -6.12 0.49
C GLY A 596 39.99 -5.75 0.99
N ARG A 597 39.12 -6.75 1.10
CA ARG A 597 37.81 -6.61 1.77
C ARG A 597 37.89 -7.19 3.16
N TYR A 598 37.42 -6.46 4.15
CA TYR A 598 37.51 -6.84 5.55
C TYR A 598 36.15 -6.71 6.22
N ARG A 599 35.84 -7.68 7.08
CA ARG A 599 34.83 -7.55 8.11
C ARG A 599 35.53 -7.08 9.37
N VAL A 600 35.14 -5.91 9.85
CA VAL A 600 35.76 -5.24 10.99
C VAL A 600 34.85 -5.37 12.19
N THR A 601 35.38 -5.90 13.29
CA THR A 601 34.71 -5.88 14.60
C THR A 601 35.62 -5.29 15.66
N VAL A 602 35.02 -4.71 16.68
CA VAL A 602 35.74 -4.24 17.85
C VAL A 602 35.14 -4.89 19.07
N ALA A 603 35.98 -5.58 19.84
CA ALA A 603 35.62 -6.14 21.11
C ALA A 603 36.25 -5.36 22.26
N VAL A 604 35.48 -5.14 23.31
CA VAL A 604 35.93 -4.53 24.56
C VAL A 604 35.66 -5.50 25.69
N THR A 605 36.69 -5.74 26.51
CA THR A 605 36.56 -6.48 27.77
C THR A 605 36.79 -5.52 28.92
N ASP A 606 35.77 -5.31 29.75
CA ASP A 606 35.90 -4.62 31.04
C ASP A 606 36.71 -5.50 31.99
N LEU A 607 37.91 -5.06 32.36
CA LEU A 607 38.84 -5.86 33.15
C LEU A 607 38.44 -5.95 34.63
N SER A 608 37.62 -5.02 35.12
CA SER A 608 37.14 -5.01 36.50
C SER A 608 36.00 -6.01 36.70
N ARG A 609 35.10 -6.14 35.72
CA ARG A 609 33.97 -7.10 35.77
C ARG A 609 34.21 -8.39 34.99
N ASN A 610 35.26 -8.45 34.18
CA ASN A 610 35.52 -9.51 33.22
C ASN A 610 34.33 -9.78 32.28
N VAL A 611 33.70 -8.70 31.80
CA VAL A 611 32.57 -8.75 30.86
C VAL A 611 33.05 -8.27 29.50
N LYS A 612 32.70 -9.00 28.43
CA LYS A 612 33.04 -8.67 27.05
C LYS A 612 31.81 -8.18 26.29
N SER A 613 31.99 -7.17 25.45
CA SER A 613 31.02 -6.68 24.47
C SER A 613 31.70 -6.54 23.11
N GLU A 614 30.93 -6.65 22.03
CA GLU A 614 31.43 -6.57 20.66
C GLU A 614 30.53 -5.68 19.80
N SER A 615 31.13 -4.87 18.93
CA SER A 615 30.43 -3.97 18.04
C SER A 615 29.70 -4.73 16.93
N VAL A 616 28.70 -4.08 16.31
CA VAL A 616 28.18 -4.55 15.03
C VAL A 616 29.32 -4.60 14.01
N ALA A 617 29.38 -5.67 13.22
CA ALA A 617 30.41 -5.85 12.21
C ALA A 617 30.24 -4.86 11.04
N LEU A 618 31.33 -4.21 10.64
CA LEU A 618 31.38 -3.29 9.51
C LEU A 618 32.18 -3.93 8.37
N GLU A 619 31.57 -4.10 7.20
CA GLU A 619 32.30 -4.59 6.02
C GLU A 619 32.84 -3.41 5.21
N ILE A 620 34.16 -3.38 5.00
CA ILE A 620 34.87 -2.33 4.28
C ILE A 620 35.70 -2.90 3.13
N ALA A 621 36.07 -2.05 2.18
CA ALA A 621 37.05 -2.35 1.16
C ALA A 621 38.19 -1.33 1.19
N ILE A 622 39.44 -1.79 1.17
CA ILE A 622 40.63 -0.98 0.96
C ILE A 622 41.09 -1.20 -0.49
N ARG A 623 41.18 -0.15 -1.30
CA ARG A 623 41.45 -0.24 -2.75
C ARG A 623 42.55 0.69 -3.23
#